data_AF-A0ABD2K4G9-F1
#
_entry.id   AF-A0ABD2K4G9-F1
#
_cell.length_a   1.000
_cell.length_b   1.000
_cell.length_c   1.000
_cell.angle_alpha   90.00
_cell.angle_beta   90.00
_cell.angle_gamma   90.00
#
_symmetry.space_group_name_H-M   'P 1'
#
loop_
_entity.id
_entity.type
_entity.pdbx_description
1 polymer ?
#
loop_
_entity_poly.entity_id
_entity_poly.type
_entity_poly.pdbx_seq_one_letter_code
_entity_poly.pdbx_strand_id
1 'polypeptide(L)'
;MSLCWLSHAIPKRFWSILWVDCRVRSAVLTFLFPNCSISLVEPHLHSLLLTLLHHVLLVFICLFFVPMSRNRWKFNFQSFLLGVVNGWSIAFALVHSSRLHTVTFCIYAYFFSLFHFSEFLMTALTNVESLRPDSFLLNHSPAYWTAAICSWIEFWTRAWAFPTFCSLYVSSIGVCCCIFGEFFRKLAMCHASVGFTHQIAVRRHKDHQLCTQGVYAFSRLNIGLP
;
A
#
# COMPACT_ATOMS: atom_id res chain seq x y z
N MET A 1 23.39 -3.37 14.86
CA MET A 1 22.20 -3.58 15.73
C MET A 1 21.23 -4.49 14.98
N SER A 2 21.01 -5.69 15.52
CA SER A 2 20.50 -6.87 14.84
C SER A 2 18.98 -6.84 14.56
N LEU A 3 18.55 -7.60 13.55
CA LEU A 3 17.15 -7.93 13.21
C LEU A 3 16.26 -8.29 14.42
N CYS A 4 16.86 -8.72 15.54
CA CYS A 4 16.18 -9.01 16.80
C CYS A 4 15.53 -7.78 17.46
N TRP A 5 16.05 -6.56 17.24
CA TRP A 5 15.40 -5.33 17.73
C TRP A 5 14.13 -5.01 16.92
N LEU A 6 14.15 -5.25 15.61
CA LEU A 6 13.00 -5.04 14.73
C LEU A 6 11.84 -5.98 15.13
N SER A 7 12.12 -7.24 15.43
CA SER A 7 11.07 -8.22 15.76
C SER A 7 10.36 -7.96 17.10
N HIS A 8 11.01 -7.31 18.07
CA HIS A 8 10.42 -7.06 19.40
C HIS A 8 9.92 -5.61 19.61
N ALA A 9 10.57 -4.63 18.98
CA ALA A 9 10.20 -3.22 19.15
C ALA A 9 9.07 -2.77 18.22
N ILE A 10 9.00 -3.29 16.99
CA ILE A 10 7.97 -2.89 16.01
C ILE A 10 6.56 -3.22 16.51
N PRO A 11 6.25 -4.43 17.00
CA PRO A 11 4.90 -4.75 17.45
C PRO A 11 4.46 -3.83 18.60
N LYS A 12 5.33 -3.58 19.58
CA LYS A 12 5.03 -2.67 20.71
C LYS A 12 4.79 -1.23 20.25
N ARG A 13 5.63 -0.74 19.33
CA ARG A 13 5.50 0.62 18.77
C ARG A 13 4.26 0.75 17.88
N PHE A 14 3.92 -0.28 17.12
CA PHE A 14 2.71 -0.33 16.30
C PHE A 14 1.45 -0.19 17.16
N TRP A 15 1.29 -1.03 18.19
CA TRP A 15 0.14 -0.93 19.08
C TRP A 15 0.08 0.43 19.77
N SER A 16 1.21 0.95 20.27
CA SER A 16 1.26 2.28 20.88
C SER A 16 0.77 3.38 19.92
N ILE A 17 1.30 3.45 18.69
CA ILE A 17 0.92 4.47 17.71
C ILE A 17 -0.53 4.31 17.26
N LEU A 18 -1.00 3.07 17.08
CA LEU A 18 -2.38 2.79 16.70
C LEU A 18 -3.38 3.29 17.76
N TRP A 19 -3.03 3.21 19.04
CA TRP A 19 -3.88 3.70 20.13
C TRP A 19 -3.77 5.21 20.35
N VAL A 20 -2.58 5.79 20.16
CA VAL A 20 -2.29 7.20 20.44
C VAL A 20 -2.62 8.13 19.28
N ASP A 21 -2.27 7.77 18.03
CA ASP A 21 -2.46 8.64 16.86
C ASP A 21 -3.80 8.36 16.16
N CYS A 22 -4.76 9.26 16.34
CA CYS A 22 -6.07 9.19 15.72
C CYS A 22 -6.03 9.14 14.18
N ARG A 23 -4.99 9.68 13.53
CA ARG A 23 -4.84 9.66 12.06
C ARG A 23 -4.54 8.25 11.59
N VAL A 24 -3.58 7.59 12.25
CA VAL A 24 -3.16 6.22 11.95
C VAL A 24 -4.30 5.26 12.25
N ARG A 25 -4.94 5.40 13.42
CA ARG A 25 -6.08 4.56 13.82
C ARG A 25 -7.22 4.61 12.81
N SER A 26 -7.64 5.82 12.44
CA SER A 26 -8.76 6.02 11.51
C SER A 26 -8.41 5.51 10.11
N ALA A 27 -7.18 5.74 9.63
CA ALA A 27 -6.71 5.21 8.36
C ALA A 27 -6.70 3.66 8.34
N VAL A 28 -6.14 3.01 9.37
CA VAL A 28 -6.09 1.55 9.46
C VAL A 28 -7.50 0.95 9.48
N LEU A 29 -8.42 1.51 10.26
CA LEU A 29 -9.82 1.06 10.31
C LEU A 29 -10.52 1.25 8.96
N THR A 30 -10.33 2.41 8.32
CA THR A 30 -10.94 2.71 7.01
C THR A 30 -10.34 1.92 5.86
N PHE A 31 -9.15 1.33 6.01
CA PHE A 31 -8.61 0.35 5.05
C PHE A 31 -9.17 -1.05 5.32
N LEU A 32 -9.05 -1.54 6.56
CA LEU A 32 -9.38 -2.93 6.91
C LEU A 32 -10.88 -3.20 6.78
N PHE A 33 -11.73 -2.26 7.18
CA PHE A 33 -13.18 -2.46 7.18
C PHE A 33 -13.76 -2.74 5.77
N PRO A 34 -13.56 -1.88 4.75
CA PRO A 34 -14.03 -2.20 3.40
C PRO A 34 -13.29 -3.39 2.79
N ASN A 35 -11.98 -3.56 3.08
CA ASN A 35 -11.21 -4.69 2.57
C ASN A 35 -11.80 -6.04 3.01
N CYS A 36 -12.00 -6.22 4.32
CA CYS A 36 -12.57 -7.45 4.87
C CYS A 36 -14.03 -7.63 4.44
N SER A 37 -14.84 -6.57 4.52
CA SER A 37 -16.27 -6.65 4.17
C SER A 37 -16.46 -7.03 2.70
N ILE A 38 -15.75 -6.38 1.76
CA ILE A 38 -15.83 -6.72 0.34
C ILE A 38 -15.28 -8.12 0.07
N SER A 39 -14.10 -8.47 0.61
CA SER A 39 -13.51 -9.80 0.37
C SER A 39 -14.41 -10.95 0.82
N LEU A 40 -15.16 -10.77 1.91
CA LEU A 40 -16.01 -11.81 2.49
C LEU A 40 -17.44 -11.82 1.94
N VAL A 41 -18.05 -10.65 1.73
CA VAL A 41 -19.47 -10.54 1.38
C VAL A 41 -19.68 -10.60 -0.13
N GLU A 42 -18.81 -9.93 -0.90
CA GLU A 42 -18.97 -9.74 -2.34
C GLU A 42 -19.09 -11.05 -3.14
N PRO A 43 -18.33 -12.13 -2.83
CA PRO A 43 -18.49 -13.42 -3.51
C PRO A 43 -19.89 -14.05 -3.38
N HIS A 44 -20.68 -13.64 -2.37
CA HIS A 44 -22.03 -14.13 -2.12
C HIS A 44 -23.13 -13.22 -2.68
N LEU A 45 -22.78 -12.02 -3.17
CA LEU A 45 -23.74 -11.08 -3.74
C LEU A 45 -23.97 -11.41 -5.23
N HIS A 46 -25.14 -11.93 -5.54
CA HIS A 46 -25.51 -12.28 -6.93
C HIS A 46 -26.13 -11.13 -7.73
N SER A 47 -26.53 -10.04 -7.07
CA SER A 47 -27.19 -8.90 -7.73
C SER A 47 -26.38 -7.61 -7.63
N LEU A 48 -26.38 -6.86 -8.74
CA LEU A 48 -25.74 -5.54 -8.82
C LEU A 48 -26.33 -4.57 -7.79
N LEU A 49 -27.65 -4.64 -7.53
CA LEU A 49 -28.31 -3.81 -6.53
C LEU A 49 -27.74 -4.08 -5.13
N LEU A 50 -27.59 -5.34 -4.73
CA LEU A 50 -27.03 -5.69 -3.41
C LEU A 50 -25.57 -5.26 -3.29
N THR A 51 -24.80 -5.40 -4.37
CA THR A 51 -23.42 -4.90 -4.46
C THR A 51 -23.36 -3.39 -4.21
N LEU A 52 -24.20 -2.61 -4.92
CA LEU A 52 -24.26 -1.17 -4.76
C LEU A 52 -24.71 -0.76 -3.35
N LEU A 53 -25.71 -1.43 -2.79
CA LEU A 53 -26.17 -1.18 -1.42
C LEU A 53 -25.08 -1.48 -0.38
N HIS A 54 -24.32 -2.56 -0.55
CA HIS A 54 -23.18 -2.88 0.30
C HIS A 54 -22.13 -1.75 0.26
N HIS A 55 -21.77 -1.25 -0.91
CA HIS A 55 -20.81 -0.17 -1.06
C HIS A 55 -21.30 1.14 -0.44
N VAL A 56 -22.57 1.50 -0.67
CA VAL A 56 -23.20 2.67 -0.07
C VAL A 56 -23.16 2.56 1.46
N LEU A 57 -23.50 1.40 2.02
CA LEU A 57 -23.41 1.15 3.46
C LEU A 57 -21.99 1.31 3.99
N LEU A 58 -20.98 0.76 3.29
CA LEU A 58 -19.57 0.92 3.67
C LEU A 58 -19.14 2.39 3.67
N VAL A 59 -19.56 3.17 2.67
CA VAL A 59 -19.30 4.62 2.62
C VAL A 59 -19.94 5.32 3.82
N PHE A 60 -21.21 5.05 4.13
CA PHE A 60 -21.89 5.65 5.28
C PHE A 60 -21.19 5.31 6.61
N ILE A 61 -20.82 4.04 6.81
CA ILE A 61 -20.11 3.59 8.01
C ILE A 61 -18.73 4.27 8.09
N CYS A 62 -17.99 4.34 6.99
CA CYS A 62 -16.69 5.01 6.98
C CYS A 62 -16.82 6.50 7.28
N LEU A 63 -17.82 7.20 6.72
CA LEU A 63 -18.09 8.61 7.03
C LEU A 63 -18.41 8.82 8.51
N PHE A 64 -19.13 7.89 9.15
CA PHE A 64 -19.39 7.93 10.59
C PHE A 64 -18.10 7.81 11.43
N PHE A 65 -17.19 6.91 11.02
CA PHE A 65 -15.88 6.72 11.68
C PHE A 65 -14.81 7.74 11.27
N VAL A 66 -15.08 8.65 10.34
CA VAL A 66 -14.22 9.77 9.98
C VAL A 66 -14.66 11.00 10.81
N PRO A 67 -14.07 11.24 12.00
CA PRO A 67 -14.34 12.50 12.68
C PRO A 67 -13.78 13.65 11.83
N MET A 68 -14.71 14.47 11.32
CA MET A 68 -14.59 15.53 10.32
C MET A 68 -13.68 16.70 10.76
N SER A 69 -12.43 16.44 11.17
CA SER A 69 -11.44 17.53 11.23
C SER A 69 -10.90 17.80 9.84
N ARG A 70 -10.65 19.07 9.55
CA ARG A 70 -10.29 19.63 8.24
C ARG A 70 -9.16 18.90 7.50
N ASN A 71 -8.23 18.23 8.22
CA ASN A 71 -7.08 17.55 7.61
C ASN A 71 -7.12 16.01 7.71
N ARG A 72 -8.02 15.40 8.50
CA ARG A 72 -8.09 13.93 8.67
C ARG A 72 -8.78 13.22 7.51
N TRP A 73 -9.71 13.88 6.84
CA TRP A 73 -10.51 13.25 5.78
C TRP A 73 -9.65 12.74 4.63
N LYS A 74 -8.54 13.40 4.28
CA LYS A 74 -7.64 12.97 3.19
C LYS A 74 -7.04 11.60 3.46
N PHE A 75 -6.53 11.38 4.68
CA PHE A 75 -5.97 10.09 5.09
C PHE A 75 -6.99 8.98 4.97
N ASN A 76 -8.19 9.20 5.52
CA ASN A 76 -9.25 8.22 5.53
C ASN A 76 -9.79 7.95 4.13
N PHE A 77 -9.91 8.97 3.29
CA PHE A 77 -10.37 8.83 1.92
C PHE A 77 -9.40 7.97 1.09
N GLN A 78 -8.11 8.29 1.14
CA GLN A 78 -7.07 7.51 0.46
C GLN A 78 -7.03 6.06 0.98
N SER A 79 -7.09 5.89 2.30
CA SER A 79 -7.09 4.58 2.95
C SER A 79 -8.31 3.73 2.59
N PHE A 80 -9.50 4.36 2.54
CA PHE A 80 -10.74 3.73 2.11
C PHE A 80 -10.68 3.26 0.66
N LEU A 81 -10.23 4.12 -0.26
CA LEU A 81 -10.09 3.75 -1.68
C LEU A 81 -9.14 2.56 -1.85
N LEU A 82 -8.00 2.57 -1.15
CA LEU A 82 -7.07 1.45 -1.15
C LEU A 82 -7.71 0.17 -0.58
N GLY A 83 -8.46 0.29 0.51
CA GLY A 83 -9.19 -0.84 1.12
C GLY A 83 -10.22 -1.45 0.19
N VAL A 84 -10.99 -0.61 -0.53
CA VAL A 84 -11.95 -1.05 -1.55
C VAL A 84 -11.25 -1.77 -2.70
N VAL A 85 -10.19 -1.18 -3.26
CA VAL A 85 -9.41 -1.78 -4.36
C VAL A 85 -8.83 -3.13 -3.92
N ASN A 86 -8.28 -3.22 -2.71
CA ASN A 86 -7.71 -4.46 -2.18
C ASN A 86 -8.79 -5.53 -1.97
N GLY A 87 -9.93 -5.16 -1.37
CA GLY A 87 -11.04 -6.08 -1.13
C GLY A 87 -11.63 -6.64 -2.42
N TRP A 88 -11.84 -5.80 -3.44
CA TRP A 88 -12.27 -6.24 -4.76
C TRP A 88 -11.25 -7.15 -5.44
N SER A 89 -9.96 -6.85 -5.29
CA SER A 89 -8.90 -7.67 -5.85
C SER A 89 -8.96 -9.10 -5.29
N ILE A 90 -9.17 -9.25 -3.98
CA ILE A 90 -9.31 -10.55 -3.33
C ILE A 90 -10.62 -11.23 -3.77
N ALA A 91 -11.75 -10.53 -3.66
CA ALA A 91 -13.06 -11.08 -4.02
C ALA A 91 -13.11 -11.58 -5.48
N PHE A 92 -12.65 -10.78 -6.43
CA PHE A 92 -12.63 -11.16 -7.84
C PHE A 92 -11.66 -12.31 -8.13
N ALA A 93 -10.49 -12.35 -7.47
CA ALA A 93 -9.55 -13.46 -7.63
C ALA A 93 -10.16 -14.79 -7.16
N LEU A 94 -10.95 -14.77 -6.08
CA LEU A 94 -11.63 -15.96 -5.56
C LEU A 94 -12.77 -16.41 -6.48
N VAL A 95 -13.64 -15.49 -6.90
CA VAL A 95 -14.81 -15.79 -7.75
C VAL A 95 -14.40 -16.22 -9.16
N HIS A 96 -13.39 -15.58 -9.74
CA HIS A 96 -12.95 -15.80 -11.12
C HIS A 96 -11.63 -16.57 -11.20
N SER A 97 -11.39 -17.49 -10.26
CA SER A 97 -10.15 -18.27 -10.14
C SER A 97 -9.78 -19.06 -11.41
N SER A 98 -10.76 -19.40 -12.25
CA SER A 98 -10.53 -20.08 -13.55
C SER A 98 -10.00 -19.15 -14.65
N ARG A 99 -10.11 -17.83 -14.51
CA ARG A 99 -9.68 -16.84 -15.51
C ARG A 99 -8.30 -16.28 -15.18
N LEU A 100 -7.25 -16.87 -15.74
CA LEU A 100 -5.86 -16.53 -15.45
C LEU A 100 -5.53 -15.04 -15.59
N HIS A 101 -6.03 -14.37 -16.65
CA HIS A 101 -5.81 -12.92 -16.84
C HIS A 101 -6.46 -12.10 -15.73
N THR A 102 -7.70 -12.42 -15.36
CA THR A 102 -8.41 -11.74 -14.26
C THR A 102 -7.66 -11.91 -12.95
N VAL A 103 -7.27 -13.15 -12.61
CA VAL A 103 -6.51 -13.44 -11.38
C VAL A 103 -5.17 -12.69 -11.38
N THR A 104 -4.46 -12.66 -12.51
CA THR A 104 -3.18 -11.95 -12.63
C THR A 104 -3.33 -10.45 -12.38
N PHE A 105 -4.37 -9.83 -12.95
CA PHE A 105 -4.66 -8.41 -12.71
C PHE A 105 -5.08 -8.15 -11.26
N CYS A 106 -5.88 -9.03 -10.67
CA CYS A 106 -6.27 -8.95 -9.26
C CYS A 106 -5.05 -9.05 -8.33
N ILE A 107 -4.09 -9.94 -8.61
CA ILE A 107 -2.84 -10.02 -7.85
C ILE A 107 -2.04 -8.71 -7.97
N TYR A 108 -1.94 -8.15 -9.17
CA TYR A 108 -1.31 -6.85 -9.38
C TYR A 108 -2.00 -5.74 -8.55
N ALA A 109 -3.32 -5.63 -8.62
CA ALA A 109 -4.10 -4.62 -7.91
C ALA A 109 -4.02 -4.79 -6.38
N TYR A 110 -3.93 -6.04 -5.90
CA TYR A 110 -3.66 -6.37 -4.50
C TYR A 110 -2.31 -5.81 -4.04
N PHE A 111 -1.22 -6.10 -4.76
CA PHE A 111 0.11 -5.58 -4.43
C PHE A 111 0.19 -4.06 -4.56
N PHE A 112 -0.44 -3.48 -5.58
CA PHE A 112 -0.51 -2.03 -5.77
C PHE A 112 -1.15 -1.35 -4.55
N SER A 113 -2.32 -1.84 -4.11
CA SER A 113 -3.00 -1.25 -2.96
C SER A 113 -2.22 -1.45 -1.66
N LEU A 114 -1.67 -2.66 -1.44
CA LEU A 114 -0.85 -2.94 -0.27
C LEU A 114 0.40 -2.07 -0.20
N PHE A 115 1.11 -1.89 -1.31
CA PHE A 115 2.31 -1.05 -1.37
C PHE A 115 2.02 0.38 -0.90
N HIS A 116 0.95 0.99 -1.41
CA HIS A 116 0.59 2.36 -1.05
C HIS A 116 0.12 2.48 0.40
N PHE A 117 -0.64 1.50 0.91
CA PHE A 117 -1.07 1.49 2.31
C PHE A 117 0.09 1.22 3.27
N SER A 118 0.99 0.28 2.93
CA SER A 118 2.14 -0.08 3.75
C SER A 118 3.18 1.04 3.83
N GLU A 119 3.33 1.87 2.80
CA GLU A 119 4.16 3.09 2.84
C GLU A 119 3.66 4.08 3.88
N PHE A 120 2.37 4.36 3.90
CA PHE A 120 1.76 5.21 4.92
C PHE A 120 2.00 4.62 6.32
N LEU A 121 1.73 3.32 6.48
CA LEU A 121 1.86 2.67 7.78
C LEU A 121 3.31 2.66 8.27
N MET A 122 4.27 2.34 7.40
CA MET A 122 5.68 2.32 7.78
C MET A 122 6.21 3.72 8.07
N THR A 123 5.74 4.74 7.36
CA THR A 123 6.07 6.14 7.68
C THR A 123 5.54 6.51 9.07
N ALA A 124 4.32 6.10 9.41
CA ALA A 124 3.77 6.33 10.74
C ALA A 124 4.61 5.61 11.82
N LEU A 125 5.08 4.38 11.54
CA LEU A 125 5.87 3.59 12.47
C LEU A 125 7.29 4.12 12.68
N THR A 126 7.92 4.67 11.64
CA THR A 126 9.31 5.13 11.70
C THR A 126 9.41 6.61 12.08
N ASN A 127 8.57 7.45 11.50
CA ASN A 127 8.61 8.91 11.62
C ASN A 127 7.20 9.55 11.55
N VAL A 128 6.43 9.43 12.63
CA VAL A 128 5.06 9.95 12.76
C VAL A 128 4.94 11.47 12.59
N GLU A 129 6.01 12.23 12.85
CA GLU A 129 6.03 13.69 12.70
C GLU A 129 6.03 14.10 11.22
N SER A 130 6.65 13.28 10.36
CA SER A 130 6.66 13.48 8.91
C SER A 130 5.36 13.04 8.22
N LEU A 131 4.40 12.47 8.97
CA LEU A 131 3.20 11.85 8.42
C LEU A 131 2.26 12.88 7.76
N ARG A 132 2.04 12.72 6.45
CA ARG A 132 1.19 13.57 5.62
C ARG A 132 0.26 12.70 4.76
N PRO A 133 -0.83 13.25 4.19
CA PRO A 133 -1.65 12.52 3.22
C PRO A 133 -0.84 12.06 1.99
N ASP A 134 0.23 12.77 1.65
CA ASP A 134 1.14 12.39 0.58
C ASP A 134 2.00 11.16 0.92
N SER A 135 2.04 10.72 2.19
CA SER A 135 2.79 9.53 2.63
C SER A 135 2.22 8.21 2.09
N PHE A 136 0.99 8.20 1.57
CA PHE A 136 0.47 7.07 0.77
C PHE A 136 1.14 6.95 -0.60
N LEU A 137 1.87 7.99 -1.03
CA LEU A 137 2.50 8.08 -2.36
C LEU A 137 1.51 7.93 -3.52
N LEU A 138 0.25 8.30 -3.33
CA LEU A 138 -0.74 8.34 -4.41
C LEU A 138 -0.59 9.61 -5.28
N ASN A 139 -0.11 10.70 -4.69
CA ASN A 139 0.18 11.94 -5.40
C ASN A 139 1.53 11.84 -6.13
N HIS A 140 1.54 11.07 -7.21
CA HIS A 140 2.64 11.05 -8.17
C HIS A 140 2.43 12.05 -9.33
N SER A 141 3.47 12.26 -10.12
CA SER A 141 3.42 13.11 -11.32
C SER A 141 2.37 12.59 -12.32
N PRO A 142 1.82 13.46 -13.20
CA PRO A 142 0.91 13.01 -14.26
C PRO A 142 1.47 11.86 -15.09
N ALA A 143 2.78 11.88 -15.36
CA ALA A 143 3.47 10.82 -16.11
C ALA A 143 3.36 9.43 -15.44
N TYR A 144 3.36 9.35 -14.11
CA TYR A 144 3.16 8.09 -13.40
C TYR A 144 1.77 7.51 -13.68
N TRP A 145 0.73 8.33 -13.55
CA TRP A 145 -0.65 7.90 -13.79
C TRP A 145 -0.88 7.54 -15.25
N THR A 146 -0.28 8.29 -16.19
CA THR A 146 -0.29 7.92 -17.61
C THR A 146 0.35 6.55 -17.83
N ALA A 147 1.54 6.30 -17.27
CA ALA A 147 2.20 5.00 -17.40
C ALA A 147 1.38 3.85 -16.80
N ALA A 148 0.78 4.06 -15.62
CA ALA A 148 -0.10 3.08 -14.99
C ALA A 148 -1.30 2.75 -15.87
N ILE A 149 -2.02 3.77 -16.35
CA ILE A 149 -3.19 3.58 -17.23
C ILE A 149 -2.79 2.90 -18.55
N CYS A 150 -1.68 3.30 -19.16
CA CYS A 150 -1.15 2.64 -20.35
C CYS A 150 -0.86 1.16 -20.09
N SER A 151 -0.27 0.82 -18.95
CA SER A 151 -0.01 -0.58 -18.59
C SER A 151 -1.30 -1.40 -18.40
N TRP A 152 -2.37 -0.79 -17.86
CA TRP A 152 -3.66 -1.46 -17.70
C TRP A 152 -4.33 -1.68 -19.05
N ILE A 153 -4.31 -0.67 -19.93
CA ILE A 153 -4.83 -0.79 -21.29
C ILE A 153 -4.07 -1.89 -22.04
N GLU A 154 -2.74 -1.86 -22.02
CA GLU A 154 -1.90 -2.88 -22.66
C GLU A 154 -2.26 -4.29 -22.16
N PHE A 155 -2.37 -4.47 -20.84
CA PHE A 155 -2.72 -5.74 -20.23
C PHE A 155 -4.07 -6.27 -20.75
N TRP A 156 -5.12 -5.46 -20.71
CA TRP A 156 -6.45 -5.88 -21.13
C TRP A 156 -6.58 -6.05 -22.64
N THR A 157 -5.92 -5.20 -23.43
CA THR A 157 -5.83 -5.37 -24.90
C THR A 157 -5.15 -6.68 -25.24
N ARG A 158 -4.05 -7.03 -24.55
CA ARG A 158 -3.36 -8.30 -24.73
C ARG A 158 -4.22 -9.49 -24.29
N ALA A 159 -4.89 -9.39 -23.15
CA ALA A 159 -5.79 -10.45 -22.66
C ALA A 159 -6.95 -10.72 -23.61
N TRP A 160 -7.47 -9.68 -24.27
CA TRP A 160 -8.53 -9.78 -25.27
C TRP A 160 -8.04 -10.32 -26.61
N ALA A 161 -6.93 -9.79 -27.15
CA ALA A 161 -6.41 -10.18 -28.46
C ALA A 161 -5.70 -11.55 -28.46
N PHE A 162 -5.04 -11.88 -27.34
CA PHE A 162 -4.15 -13.05 -27.22
C PHE A 162 -4.40 -13.80 -25.90
N PRO A 163 -5.59 -14.43 -25.72
CA PRO A 163 -5.99 -15.04 -24.45
C PRO A 163 -5.10 -16.23 -24.03
N THR A 164 -4.38 -16.86 -24.96
CA THR A 164 -3.47 -17.98 -24.70
C THR A 164 -2.09 -17.54 -24.20
N PHE A 165 -1.73 -16.26 -24.32
CA PHE A 165 -0.40 -15.72 -23.96
C PHE A 165 -0.32 -15.29 -22.48
N CYS A 166 -0.89 -16.09 -21.57
CA CYS A 166 -0.77 -15.88 -20.13
C CYS A 166 0.23 -16.88 -19.54
N SER A 167 1.44 -16.43 -19.21
CA SER A 167 2.44 -17.29 -18.57
C SER A 167 2.40 -17.14 -17.05
N LEU A 168 1.95 -18.19 -16.37
CA LEU A 168 1.99 -18.27 -14.90
C LEU A 168 3.42 -18.12 -14.37
N TYR A 169 4.42 -18.69 -15.05
CA TYR A 169 5.83 -18.55 -14.64
C TYR A 169 6.29 -17.10 -14.59
N VAL A 170 5.95 -16.31 -15.61
CA VAL A 170 6.31 -14.88 -15.65
C VAL A 170 5.57 -14.13 -14.55
N SER A 171 4.29 -14.41 -14.34
CA SER A 171 3.51 -13.81 -13.25
C SER A 171 4.09 -14.16 -11.88
N SER A 172 4.47 -15.41 -11.64
CA SER A 172 5.08 -15.87 -10.39
C SER A 172 6.42 -15.16 -10.11
N ILE A 173 7.27 -15.01 -11.13
CA ILE A 173 8.51 -14.22 -11.01
C ILE A 173 8.19 -12.78 -10.61
N GLY A 174 7.18 -12.17 -11.26
CA GLY A 174 6.70 -10.83 -10.92
C GLY A 174 6.26 -10.71 -9.45
N VAL A 175 5.47 -11.68 -8.96
CA VAL A 175 5.05 -11.74 -7.55
C VAL A 175 6.26 -11.84 -6.61
N CYS A 176 7.23 -12.72 -6.91
CA CYS A 176 8.45 -12.83 -6.12
C CYS A 176 9.23 -11.51 -6.08
N CYS A 177 9.36 -10.83 -7.22
CA CYS A 177 9.98 -9.51 -7.31
C CYS A 177 9.23 -8.45 -6.49
N CYS A 178 7.89 -8.44 -6.55
CA CYS A 178 7.06 -7.53 -5.75
C CYS A 178 7.26 -7.75 -4.24
N ILE A 179 7.21 -9.00 -3.78
CA ILE A 179 7.44 -9.34 -2.36
C ILE A 179 8.84 -8.92 -1.91
N PHE A 180 9.86 -9.25 -2.71
CA PHE A 180 11.24 -8.88 -2.41
C PHE A 180 11.44 -7.36 -2.34
N GLY A 181 10.94 -6.63 -3.36
CA GLY A 181 11.05 -5.17 -3.42
C GLY A 181 10.30 -4.49 -2.28
N GLU A 182 9.11 -4.99 -1.94
CA GLU A 182 8.32 -4.51 -0.81
C GLU A 182 9.10 -4.67 0.50
N PHE A 183 9.58 -5.88 0.77
CA PHE A 183 10.38 -6.16 1.96
C PHE A 183 11.63 -5.27 2.04
N PHE A 184 12.39 -5.19 0.95
CA PHE A 184 13.62 -4.39 0.88
C PHE A 184 13.36 -2.91 1.17
N ARG A 185 12.30 -2.34 0.57
CA ARG A 185 11.90 -0.95 0.78
C ARG A 185 11.53 -0.69 2.23
N LYS A 186 10.76 -1.58 2.85
CA LYS A 186 10.29 -1.42 4.22
C LYS A 186 11.43 -1.57 5.23
N LEU A 187 12.37 -2.48 4.97
CA LEU A 187 13.62 -2.55 5.73
C LEU A 187 14.45 -1.27 5.62
N ALA A 188 14.54 -0.66 4.42
CA ALA A 188 15.25 0.60 4.25
C ALA A 188 14.60 1.72 5.07
N MET A 189 13.27 1.86 5.02
CA MET A 189 12.53 2.81 5.86
C MET A 189 12.80 2.59 7.36
N CYS A 190 12.81 1.34 7.81
CA CYS A 190 13.13 1.01 9.20
C CYS A 190 14.55 1.38 9.59
N HIS A 191 15.54 1.11 8.73
CA HIS A 191 16.94 1.43 9.00
C HIS A 191 17.21 2.93 8.97
N ALA A 192 16.58 3.69 8.07
CA ALA A 192 16.72 5.15 8.02
C ALA A 192 15.92 5.85 9.13
N SER A 193 14.81 5.24 9.57
CA SER A 193 13.89 5.76 10.59
C SER A 193 13.59 7.25 10.41
N VAL A 194 14.05 8.10 11.33
CA VAL A 194 13.80 9.56 11.33
C VAL A 194 14.52 10.27 10.16
N GLY A 195 15.59 9.67 9.64
CA GLY A 195 16.28 10.13 8.43
C GLY A 195 15.56 9.80 7.13
N PHE A 196 14.50 8.97 7.16
CA PHE A 196 13.72 8.71 5.95
C PHE A 196 12.73 9.86 5.72
N THR A 197 12.87 10.53 4.58
CA THR A 197 11.92 11.54 4.10
C THR A 197 11.50 11.22 2.68
N HIS A 198 10.19 11.26 2.39
CA HIS A 198 9.69 11.02 1.02
C HIS A 198 10.15 12.09 0.03
N GLN A 199 10.41 13.30 0.50
CA GLN A 199 11.01 14.38 -0.27
C GLN A 199 12.49 14.49 0.06
N ILE A 200 13.30 14.75 -0.96
CA ILE A 200 14.74 14.94 -0.79
C ILE A 200 14.97 16.19 0.07
N ALA A 201 15.53 16.00 1.26
CA ALA A 201 15.89 17.10 2.14
C ALA A 201 17.08 17.85 1.57
N VAL A 202 16.88 19.10 1.16
CA VAL A 202 17.94 19.96 0.60
C VAL A 202 18.77 20.62 1.72
N ARG A 203 18.25 20.66 2.95
CA ARG A 203 18.95 21.20 4.14
C ARG A 203 19.12 20.13 5.20
N ARG A 204 20.30 20.08 5.82
CA ARG A 204 20.63 19.14 6.91
C ARG A 204 19.91 19.55 8.20
N HIS A 205 19.08 18.66 8.73
CA HIS A 205 18.50 18.79 10.07
C HIS A 205 19.47 18.25 11.14
N LYS A 206 19.43 18.79 12.36
CA LYS A 206 20.35 18.37 13.45
C LYS A 206 20.16 16.89 13.82
N ASP A 207 18.94 16.39 13.70
CA ASP A 207 18.57 14.99 14.02
C ASP A 207 18.82 14.01 12.85
N HIS A 208 19.26 14.51 11.69
CA HIS A 208 19.50 13.69 10.50
C HIS A 208 20.90 13.09 10.55
N GLN A 209 21.01 11.82 10.89
CA GLN A 209 22.25 11.05 10.85
C GLN A 209 22.33 10.20 9.59
N LEU A 210 23.54 10.05 9.05
CA LEU A 210 23.76 9.21 7.88
C LEU A 210 23.68 7.72 8.27
N CYS A 211 22.66 7.03 7.77
CA CYS A 211 22.55 5.58 7.96
C CYS A 211 23.44 4.85 6.94
N THR A 212 24.62 4.41 7.39
CA THR A 212 25.59 3.64 6.59
C THR A 212 25.51 2.13 6.83
N GLN A 213 24.70 1.67 7.78
CA GLN A 213 24.61 0.26 8.17
C GLN A 213 23.43 -0.46 7.51
N GLY A 214 23.52 -1.80 7.45
CA GLY A 214 22.45 -2.66 6.96
C GLY A 214 22.20 -2.51 5.46
N VAL A 215 20.93 -2.37 5.06
CA VAL A 215 20.50 -2.26 3.66
C VAL A 215 21.20 -1.13 2.90
N TYR A 216 21.54 -0.04 3.59
CA TYR A 216 22.23 1.11 3.00
C TYR A 216 23.70 0.85 2.68
N ALA A 217 24.37 -0.09 3.37
CA ALA A 217 25.73 -0.50 3.06
C ALA A 217 25.83 -1.29 1.74
N PHE A 218 24.79 -2.04 1.41
CA PHE A 218 24.74 -2.84 0.18
C PHE A 218 24.29 -2.04 -1.05
N SER A 219 23.40 -1.07 -0.85
CA SER A 219 22.72 -0.34 -1.94
C SER A 219 23.37 0.98 -2.32
N ARG A 220 23.99 1.69 -1.38
CA ARG A 220 24.84 2.83 -1.72
C ARG A 220 26.20 2.24 -2.04
N LEU A 221 26.47 2.07 -3.34
CA LEU A 221 27.81 1.85 -3.83
C LEU A 221 28.73 2.82 -3.07
N ASN A 222 29.82 2.32 -2.51
CA ASN A 222 30.80 3.10 -1.75
C ASN A 222 31.49 4.07 -2.73
N ILE A 223 30.75 5.06 -3.22
CA ILE A 223 31.27 6.18 -3.97
C ILE A 223 32.02 6.96 -2.91
N GLY A 224 33.31 6.67 -2.80
CA GLY A 224 34.27 7.53 -2.14
C GLY A 224 34.18 8.88 -2.82
N LEU A 225 33.28 9.72 -2.31
CA LEU A 225 33.35 11.14 -2.56
C LEU A 225 34.51 11.62 -1.70
N PRO A 226 35.56 12.20 -2.32
CA PRO A 226 36.72 12.75 -1.60
C PRO A 226 36.31 13.85 -0.63
#